data_AF-A0A3D5HIM0-F1
#
_entry.id   AF-A0A3D5HIM0-F1
#
_cell.length_a   1.000
_cell.length_b   1.000
_cell.length_c   1.000
_cell.angle_alpha   90.00
_cell.angle_beta   90.00
_cell.angle_gamma   90.00
#
_symmetry.space_group_name_H-M   'P 1'
#
loop_
_entity.id
_entity.type
_entity.pdbx_description
1 polymer ?
#
loop_
_entity_poly.entity_id
_entity_poly.type
_entity_poly.pdbx_seq_one_letter_code
_entity_poly.pdbx_strand_id
1 'polypeptide(L)' 'MATRLPKDYAPSDSEPFMNARQREYFRRKLVTWKEDIIR' A
#
# COMPACT_ATOMS: atom_id res chain seq x y z
N MET A 1 -0.28 -10.48 -10.00
CA MET A 1 -0.12 -11.25 -8.74
C MET A 1 -0.39 -10.30 -7.59
N ALA A 2 -1.42 -10.55 -6.78
CA ALA A 2 -1.72 -9.69 -5.63
C ALA A 2 -0.69 -9.98 -4.52
N THR A 3 0.18 -9.03 -4.22
CA THR A 3 1.10 -9.12 -3.07
C THR A 3 0.25 -9.17 -1.80
N ARG A 4 0.23 -10.33 -1.11
CA ARG A 4 -0.50 -10.46 0.15
C ARG A 4 0.25 -9.70 1.24
N LEU A 5 -0.34 -8.60 1.70
CA LEU A 5 0.14 -7.84 2.85
C LEU A 5 -0.51 -8.36 4.13
N PRO A 6 0.26 -8.50 5.22
CA PRO A 6 -0.29 -8.63 6.57
C PRO A 6 -1.28 -7.50 6.89
N LYS A 7 -2.24 -7.76 7.78
CA LYS A 7 -3.28 -6.77 8.15
C LYS A 7 -2.66 -5.49 8.72
N ASP A 8 -1.57 -5.62 9.46
CA ASP A 8 -0.90 -4.51 10.15
C ASP A 8 0.40 -4.09 9.44
N TYR A 9 0.50 -4.38 8.14
CA TYR A 9 1.68 -3.98 7.37
C TYR A 9 1.75 -2.46 7.22
N ALA A 10 2.87 -1.89 7.64
CA ALA A 10 3.27 -0.51 7.36
C ALA A 10 4.68 -0.52 6.77
N PRO A 11 4.96 0.27 5.72
CA PRO A 11 6.32 0.49 5.23
C PRO A 11 7.26 0.91 6.37
N SER A 12 8.45 0.30 6.43
CA SER A 12 9.49 0.70 7.37
C SER A 12 10.78 1.11 6.63
N ASP A 13 11.59 1.95 7.28
CA ASP A 13 12.88 2.42 6.73
C ASP A 13 13.93 1.29 6.64
N SER A 14 13.65 0.14 7.26
CA SER A 14 14.49 -1.06 7.17
C SER A 14 14.34 -1.80 5.83
N GLU A 15 13.31 -1.46 5.05
CA GLU A 15 13.03 -2.10 3.77
C GLU A 15 13.58 -1.29 2.59
N PRO A 16 13.98 -1.96 1.48
CA PRO A 16 14.35 -1.27 0.26
C PRO A 16 13.22 -0.34 -0.21
N PHE A 17 13.61 0.88 -0.60
CA PHE A 17 12.68 1.88 -1.10
C PHE A 17 11.81 1.33 -2.23
N MET A 18 10.49 1.48 -2.09
CA MET A 18 9.47 1.12 -3.08
C MET A 18 9.50 -0.35 -3.51
N ASN A 19 9.77 -1.25 -2.55
CA ASN A 19 9.61 -2.68 -2.75
C ASN A 19 8.15 -3.06 -3.13
N ALA A 20 7.94 -4.30 -3.58
CA ALA A 20 6.63 -4.78 -4.02
C ALA A 20 5.53 -4.70 -2.94
N ARG A 21 5.89 -4.78 -1.65
CA ARG A 21 4.95 -4.66 -0.53
C ARG A 21 4.55 -3.21 -0.29
N GLN A 22 5.52 -2.28 -0.30
CA GLN A 22 5.28 -0.84 -0.19
C GLN A 22 4.39 -0.33 -1.34
N ARG A 23 4.68 -0.74 -2.58
CA ARG A 23 3.85 -0.38 -3.75
C ARG A 23 2.40 -0.83 -3.59
N GLU A 24 2.17 -2.05 -3.12
CA GLU A 24 0.81 -2.55 -2.87
C GLU A 24 0.12 -1.78 -1.73
N TYR A 25 0.84 -1.42 -0.67
CA TYR A 25 0.31 -0.64 0.45
C TYR A 25 -0.15 0.75 -0.01
N PHE A 26 0.70 1.48 -0.74
CA PHE A 26 0.34 2.79 -1.27
C PHE A 26 -0.74 2.71 -2.34
N ARG A 27 -0.75 1.66 -3.19
CA ARG A 27 -1.84 1.42 -4.15
C ARG A 27 -3.20 1.33 -3.46
N ARG A 28 -3.30 0.56 -2.37
CA ARG A 28 -4.54 0.45 -1.58
C ARG A 28 -4.95 1.81 -1.00
N LYS A 29 -4.02 2.54 -0.38
CA LYS A 29 -4.29 3.89 0.15
C LYS A 29 -4.82 4.85 -0.92
N LEU A 30 -4.18 4.88 -2.10
CA LEU A 30 -4.60 5.76 -3.19
C LEU A 30 -5.97 5.39 -3.76
N VAL A 31 -6.30 4.10 -3.83
CA VAL A 31 -7.63 3.65 -4.26
C VAL A 31 -8.69 4.09 -3.26
N THR A 32 -8.49 3.85 -1.96
CA THR A 32 -9.41 4.32 -0.92
C THR A 32 -9.57 5.83 -0.98
N TRP A 33 -8.46 6.57 -1.08
CA TRP A 33 -8.51 8.03 -1.18
C TRP A 33 -9.26 8.52 -2.44
N LYS A 34 -9.09 7.83 -3.57
CA LYS A 34 -9.86 8.10 -4.79
C LYS A 34 -11.35 7.89 -4.58
N GLU A 35 -11.75 6.80 -3.92
CA GLU A 35 -13.16 6.53 -3.60
C GLU A 35 -13.75 7.60 -2.68
N ASP A 36 -12.99 8.06 -1.70
CA ASP A 36 -13.39 9.16 -0.81
C ASP A 36 -13.58 10.49 -1.56
N ILE A 37 -12.78 10.77 -2.59
CA ILE A 37 -12.91 11.98 -3.43
C ILE A 37 -14.12 11.91 -4.37
N ILE A 38 -14.46 10.72 -4.87
CA ILE A 38 -15.57 10.53 -5.82
C ILE A 38 -16.93 10.61 -5.11
N ARG A 39 -16.97 10.41 -3.80
CA ARG A 39 -18.17 10.48 -2.96
C ARG A 39 -18.64 11.92 -2.73
#